data_AF-A0A960M7R4-F1
#
_entry.id   AF-A0A960M7R4-F1
#
_cell.length_a   1.000
_cell.length_b   1.000
_cell.length_c   1.000
_cell.angle_alpha   90.00
_cell.angle_beta   90.00
_cell.angle_gamma   90.00
#
_symmetry.space_group_name_H-M   'P 1'
#
loop_
_entity.id
_entity.type
_entity.pdbx_description
1 polymer ?
#
loop_
_entity_poly.entity_id
_entity_poly.type
_entity_poly.pdbx_seq_one_letter_code
_entity_poly.pdbx_strand_id
1 'polypeptide(L)'
;MKSKFFLFISLFASFSLLAEAPSYEEIIDRNSLEIRTPSLASRKTAKIRLYNGLEVLIISDPDASQSAAALAMEVGSWSDPDEYPGMAHFTEHLLFMASKTYPEENGYFKQVTNNGGMLNAFTTSDQTVYTFCVNHDAFPATLDYFSHMFIDPLFSQSGVERELHAVDQEHDKNIENDGFREYMILKTTGNPKHPNARFATGNAETLG
;
A
#
# COMPACT_ATOMS: atom_id res chain seq x y z
N MET A 1 25.02 30.08 70.37
CA MET A 1 24.07 30.02 69.23
C MET A 1 24.85 29.59 67.99
N LYS A 2 24.62 28.37 67.48
CA LYS A 2 25.29 27.82 66.30
C LYS A 2 24.54 28.28 65.05
N SER A 3 25.14 29.18 64.26
CA SER A 3 24.60 29.58 62.95
C SER A 3 24.91 28.49 61.94
N LYS A 4 23.87 27.84 61.40
CA LYS A 4 23.92 27.03 60.19
C LYS A 4 23.54 27.96 59.04
N PHE A 5 24.42 28.15 58.06
CA PHE A 5 24.05 28.79 56.80
C PHE A 5 24.17 27.77 55.67
N PHE A 6 23.04 27.59 54.98
CA PHE A 6 22.81 26.62 53.92
C PHE A 6 23.45 27.11 52.62
N LEU A 7 24.12 26.19 51.91
CA LEU A 7 24.58 26.39 50.54
C LEU A 7 23.38 26.20 49.59
N PHE A 8 22.94 27.27 48.93
CA PHE A 8 21.90 27.22 47.89
C PHE A 8 22.59 26.95 46.54
N ILE A 9 22.57 25.70 46.07
CA ILE A 9 22.95 25.37 44.69
C ILE A 9 21.68 25.50 43.85
N SER A 10 21.59 26.59 43.07
CA SER A 10 20.55 26.72 42.05
C SER A 10 20.89 25.79 40.88
N LEU A 11 20.29 24.60 40.87
CA LEU A 11 20.31 23.72 39.72
C LEU A 11 19.31 24.29 38.69
N PHE A 12 19.81 25.07 37.73
CA PHE A 12 19.06 25.35 36.50
C PHE A 12 19.01 24.05 35.70
N ALA A 13 18.05 23.18 36.00
CA ALA A 13 17.64 22.13 35.10
C ALA A 13 16.93 22.83 33.94
N SER A 14 17.65 23.09 32.86
CA SER A 14 17.06 23.36 31.55
C SER A 14 16.21 22.15 31.20
N PHE A 15 14.90 22.25 31.43
CA PHE A 15 13.91 21.43 30.77
C PHE A 15 13.98 21.77 29.29
N SER A 16 14.93 21.14 28.59
CA SER A 16 14.81 20.96 27.16
C SER A 16 13.60 20.07 26.98
N LEU A 17 12.46 20.67 26.68
CA LEU A 17 11.40 19.99 25.94
C LEU A 17 12.11 19.40 24.72
N LEU A 18 12.42 18.10 24.77
CA LEU A 18 12.60 17.31 23.57
C LEU A 18 11.23 17.37 22.90
N ALA A 19 10.99 18.40 22.10
CA ALA A 19 9.98 18.32 21.07
C ALA A 19 10.35 17.06 20.28
N GLU A 20 9.51 16.03 20.38
CA GLU A 20 9.64 14.88 19.48
C GLU A 20 9.77 15.44 18.07
N ALA A 21 10.81 15.01 17.35
CA ALA A 21 10.96 15.38 15.96
C ALA A 21 9.62 15.08 15.26
N PRO A 22 9.10 16.01 14.44
CA PRO A 22 7.81 15.81 13.82
C PRO A 22 7.83 14.48 13.06
N SER A 23 6.77 13.68 13.21
CA SER A 23 6.66 12.36 12.57
C SER A 23 6.60 12.41 11.04
N TYR A 24 6.54 13.63 10.48
CA TYR A 24 6.51 13.91 9.06
C TYR A 24 7.10 15.30 8.72
N GLU A 25 7.45 15.48 7.45
CA GLU A 25 7.81 16.75 6.81
C GLU A 25 6.65 17.18 5.89
N GLU A 26 6.22 18.44 5.93
CA GLU A 26 5.28 18.97 4.93
C GLU A 26 5.98 19.19 3.57
N ILE A 27 5.39 18.67 2.51
CA ILE A 27 5.85 18.87 1.14
C ILE A 27 5.06 20.05 0.55
N ILE A 28 5.76 21.09 0.14
CA ILE A 28 5.15 22.24 -0.54
C ILE A 28 4.54 21.76 -1.87
N ASP A 29 3.23 21.95 -2.02
CA ASP A 29 2.58 21.68 -3.30
C ASP A 29 2.97 22.74 -4.34
N ARG A 30 3.73 22.31 -5.35
CA ARG A 30 4.14 23.16 -6.48
C ARG A 30 3.21 23.04 -7.68
N ASN A 31 2.14 22.26 -7.57
CA ASN A 31 1.19 22.10 -8.67
C ASN A 31 0.42 23.41 -8.88
N SER A 32 0.61 24.03 -10.05
CA SER A 32 -0.07 25.27 -10.42
C SER A 32 -1.47 25.05 -10.99
N LEU A 33 -1.91 23.79 -11.14
CA LEU A 33 -3.22 23.45 -11.69
C LEU A 33 -4.31 23.70 -10.65
N GLU A 34 -5.28 24.52 -11.03
CA GLU A 34 -6.44 24.84 -10.21
C GLU A 34 -7.54 23.78 -10.41
N ILE A 35 -8.10 23.28 -9.30
CA ILE A 35 -9.29 22.41 -9.35
C ILE A 35 -10.50 23.27 -9.67
N ARG A 36 -10.99 23.19 -10.91
CA ARG A 36 -12.13 23.98 -11.39
C ARG A 36 -13.48 23.31 -11.24
N THR A 37 -13.51 22.05 -10.81
CA THR A 37 -14.75 21.29 -10.63
C THR A 37 -15.49 21.79 -9.40
N PRO A 38 -16.69 22.39 -9.52
CA PRO A 38 -17.38 23.03 -8.40
C PRO A 38 -17.69 22.07 -7.23
N SER A 39 -17.97 20.80 -7.53
CA SER A 39 -18.23 19.77 -6.52
C SER A 39 -17.01 19.40 -5.67
N LEU A 40 -15.80 19.87 -6.04
CA LEU A 40 -14.56 19.64 -5.30
C LEU A 40 -14.06 20.92 -4.63
N ALA A 41 -14.82 22.01 -4.65
CA ALA A 41 -14.38 23.32 -4.15
C ALA A 41 -14.11 23.35 -2.64
N SER A 42 -14.79 22.49 -1.86
CA SER A 42 -14.60 22.35 -0.40
C SER A 42 -13.40 21.47 -0.03
N ARG A 43 -12.85 20.71 -0.99
CA ARG A 43 -11.77 19.76 -0.77
C ARG A 43 -10.46 20.48 -0.45
N LYS A 44 -9.82 20.05 0.63
CA LYS A 44 -8.48 20.50 1.01
C LYS A 44 -7.48 19.38 0.79
N THR A 45 -6.26 19.74 0.40
CA THR A 45 -5.18 18.77 0.21
C THR A 45 -3.96 19.16 1.03
N ALA A 46 -3.20 18.17 1.45
CA ALA A 46 -1.89 18.34 2.07
C ALA A 46 -0.96 17.24 1.54
N LYS A 47 0.32 17.56 1.36
CA LYS A 47 1.34 16.58 1.00
C LYS A 47 2.33 16.49 2.14
N ILE A 48 2.64 15.28 2.59
CA ILE A 48 3.61 15.05 3.65
C ILE A 48 4.56 13.92 3.27
N ARG A 49 5.76 13.92 3.85
CA ARG A 49 6.69 12.80 3.83
C ARG A 49 6.83 12.27 5.25
N LEU A 50 6.51 11.00 5.47
CA LEU A 50 6.71 10.35 6.76
C LEU A 50 8.21 10.11 7.04
N TYR A 51 8.56 9.88 8.30
CA TYR A 51 9.95 9.64 8.70
C TYR A 51 10.63 8.46 7.98
N ASN A 52 9.85 7.48 7.49
CA ASN A 52 10.34 6.33 6.73
C ASN A 52 10.48 6.62 5.22
N GLY A 53 10.26 7.86 4.79
CA GLY A 53 10.36 8.30 3.41
C GLY A 53 9.06 8.18 2.60
N LEU A 54 7.99 7.57 3.14
CA LEU A 54 6.73 7.44 2.43
C LEU A 54 6.10 8.82 2.18
N GLU A 55 5.81 9.12 0.92
CA GLU A 55 5.11 10.34 0.52
C GLU A 55 3.60 10.10 0.51
N VAL A 56 2.84 11.02 1.09
CA VAL A 56 1.39 10.89 1.30
C VAL A 56 0.69 12.14 0.80
N LEU A 57 -0.31 11.94 -0.06
CA LEU A 57 -1.30 12.97 -0.40
C LEU A 57 -2.54 12.75 0.47
N ILE A 58 -2.80 13.70 1.36
CA ILE A 58 -4.00 13.73 2.21
C ILE A 58 -5.05 14.57 1.50
N ILE A 59 -6.26 14.04 1.42
CA ILE A 59 -7.42 14.71 0.84
C ILE A 59 -8.52 14.77 1.90
N SER A 60 -8.87 15.97 2.35
CA SER A 60 -10.00 16.22 3.23
C SER A 60 -11.19 16.71 2.41
N ASP A 61 -12.26 15.93 2.41
CA ASP A 61 -13.50 16.20 1.69
C ASP A 61 -14.68 15.96 2.64
N PRO A 62 -15.22 17.01 3.29
CA PRO A 62 -16.32 16.88 4.26
C PRO A 62 -17.62 16.36 3.65
N ASP A 63 -17.77 16.44 2.33
CA ASP A 63 -18.98 16.05 1.60
C ASP A 63 -18.88 14.60 1.07
N ALA A 64 -17.74 13.93 1.26
CA ALA A 64 -17.53 12.56 0.81
C ALA A 64 -18.40 11.56 1.61
N SER A 65 -19.11 10.68 0.89
CA SER A 65 -19.94 9.64 1.50
C SER A 65 -19.13 8.46 2.06
N GLN A 66 -17.89 8.29 1.61
CA GLN A 66 -16.96 7.25 2.05
C GLN A 66 -15.54 7.81 2.11
N SER A 67 -14.73 7.23 2.98
CA SER A 67 -13.29 7.45 3.00
C SER A 67 -12.58 6.37 2.20
N ALA A 68 -11.42 6.69 1.65
CA ALA A 68 -10.64 5.77 0.85
C ALA A 68 -9.14 6.01 1.06
N ALA A 69 -8.34 4.98 0.82
CA ALA A 69 -6.90 5.10 0.70
C ALA A 69 -6.38 4.21 -0.42
N ALA A 70 -5.20 4.58 -0.92
CA ALA A 70 -4.46 3.80 -1.90
C ALA A 70 -2.98 3.85 -1.54
N LEU A 71 -2.27 2.76 -1.81
CA LEU A 71 -0.82 2.69 -1.75
C LEU A 71 -0.31 2.19 -3.10
N ALA A 72 0.54 2.98 -3.74
CA ALA A 72 1.26 2.58 -4.94
C ALA A 72 2.71 2.27 -4.56
N MET A 73 3.16 1.07 -4.85
CA MET A 73 4.56 0.67 -4.75
C MET A 73 5.20 0.78 -6.12
N GLU A 74 6.36 1.44 -6.23
CA GLU A 74 7.11 1.61 -7.48
C GLU A 74 7.92 0.34 -7.85
N VAL A 75 7.25 -0.80 -7.76
CA VAL A 75 7.76 -2.12 -8.14
C VAL A 75 6.61 -2.87 -8.79
N GLY A 76 6.86 -3.51 -9.93
CA GLY A 76 5.89 -4.36 -10.63
C GLY A 76 6.59 -5.54 -11.29
N SER A 77 5.93 -6.14 -12.28
CA SER A 77 6.39 -7.38 -12.94
C SER A 77 7.73 -7.29 -13.68
N TRP A 78 8.22 -6.09 -14.02
CA TRP A 78 9.57 -5.92 -14.56
C TRP A 78 10.67 -6.20 -13.53
N SER A 79 10.32 -6.20 -12.25
CA SER A 79 11.20 -6.54 -11.13
C SER A 79 11.08 -7.99 -10.70
N ASP A 80 10.28 -8.82 -11.39
CA ASP A 80 10.18 -10.25 -11.11
C ASP A 80 11.57 -10.92 -11.22
N PRO A 81 11.92 -11.81 -10.28
CA PRO A 81 13.08 -12.69 -10.44
C PRO A 81 12.95 -13.53 -11.71
N ASP A 82 14.08 -13.80 -12.37
CA ASP A 82 14.07 -14.60 -13.60
C ASP A 82 13.59 -16.04 -13.33
N GLU A 83 13.82 -16.55 -12.12
CA GLU A 83 13.36 -17.86 -11.65
C GLU A 83 11.87 -17.90 -11.30
N TYR A 84 11.26 -16.74 -11.02
CA TYR A 84 9.86 -16.64 -10.59
C TYR A 84 9.06 -15.56 -11.35
N PRO A 85 8.83 -15.74 -12.66
CA PRO A 85 7.91 -14.86 -13.41
C PRO A 85 6.52 -14.80 -12.76
N GLY A 86 5.99 -13.59 -12.54
CA GLY A 86 4.73 -13.35 -11.86
C GLY A 86 4.84 -13.11 -10.35
N MET A 87 6.05 -13.05 -9.78
CA MET A 87 6.26 -12.88 -8.34
C MET A 87 5.64 -11.58 -7.79
N ALA A 88 5.73 -10.46 -8.50
CA ALA A 88 5.11 -9.21 -8.06
C ALA A 88 3.58 -9.34 -7.96
N HIS A 89 2.95 -9.96 -8.97
CA HIS A 89 1.52 -10.23 -8.98
C HIS A 89 1.12 -11.23 -7.90
N PHE A 90 1.90 -12.29 -7.70
CA PHE A 90 1.61 -13.25 -6.66
C PHE A 90 1.76 -12.64 -5.26
N THR A 91 2.77 -11.80 -5.05
CA THR A 91 2.95 -11.05 -3.80
C THR A 91 1.76 -10.14 -3.53
N GLU A 92 1.20 -9.51 -4.58
CA GLU A 92 -0.04 -8.72 -4.48
C GLU A 92 -1.17 -9.51 -3.81
N HIS A 93 -1.48 -10.71 -4.33
CA HIS A 93 -2.47 -11.61 -3.74
C HIS A 93 -2.17 -11.93 -2.28
N LEU A 94 -0.92 -12.33 -2.02
CA LEU A 94 -0.51 -12.81 -0.70
C LEU A 94 -0.59 -11.73 0.39
N LEU A 95 -0.41 -10.45 0.06
CA LEU A 95 -0.53 -9.36 1.04
C LEU A 95 -1.97 -9.21 1.58
N PHE A 96 -3.00 -9.63 0.85
CA PHE A 96 -4.39 -9.59 1.33
C PHE A 96 -4.71 -10.69 2.34
N MET A 97 -3.88 -11.74 2.43
CA MET A 97 -4.23 -12.96 3.14
C MET A 97 -4.28 -12.73 4.64
N ALA A 98 -3.17 -12.32 5.25
CA ALA A 98 -3.07 -12.05 6.68
C ALA A 98 -1.74 -11.36 7.04
N SER A 99 -1.70 -10.74 8.22
CA SER A 99 -0.50 -10.18 8.85
C SER A 99 -0.31 -10.74 10.26
N LYS A 100 0.85 -10.53 10.88
CA LYS A 100 1.08 -11.02 12.26
C LYS A 100 0.11 -10.33 13.23
N THR A 101 -0.18 -9.06 13.00
CA THR A 101 -1.13 -8.28 13.79
C THR A 101 -2.58 -8.70 13.55
N TYR A 102 -2.93 -9.04 12.30
CA TYR A 102 -4.25 -9.55 11.92
C TYR A 102 -4.14 -10.93 11.25
N PRO A 103 -4.03 -12.01 12.06
CA PRO A 103 -3.69 -13.35 11.56
C PRO A 103 -4.89 -14.09 10.96
N GLU A 104 -6.11 -13.56 11.07
CA GLU A 104 -7.29 -14.16 10.46
C GLU A 104 -7.20 -14.04 8.93
N GLU A 105 -7.09 -15.18 8.25
CA GLU A 105 -7.17 -15.20 6.78
C GLU A 105 -8.50 -14.59 6.31
N ASN A 106 -8.43 -13.69 5.31
CA ASN A 106 -9.55 -12.87 4.83
C ASN A 106 -10.11 -11.84 5.85
N GLY A 107 -9.42 -11.60 6.97
CA GLY A 107 -9.83 -10.62 7.97
C GLY A 107 -9.97 -9.21 7.39
N TYR A 108 -9.04 -8.80 6.54
CA TYR A 108 -9.11 -7.50 5.85
C TYR A 108 -10.29 -7.41 4.88
N PHE A 109 -10.53 -8.47 4.09
CA PHE A 109 -11.69 -8.52 3.20
C PHE A 109 -13.01 -8.35 3.96
N LYS A 110 -13.17 -9.05 5.09
CA LYS A 110 -14.34 -8.90 5.97
C LYS A 110 -14.42 -7.50 6.58
N GLN A 111 -13.29 -6.93 7.03
CA GLN A 111 -13.23 -5.58 7.58
C GLN A 111 -13.74 -4.55 6.58
N VAL A 112 -13.32 -4.61 5.32
CA VAL A 112 -13.79 -3.69 4.27
C VAL A 112 -15.26 -3.93 3.92
N THR A 113 -15.64 -5.17 3.60
CA THR A 113 -16.99 -5.48 3.08
C THR A 113 -18.09 -5.30 4.13
N ASN A 114 -17.84 -5.66 5.40
CA ASN A 114 -18.79 -5.44 6.48
C ASN A 114 -19.02 -3.94 6.80
N ASN A 115 -18.10 -3.07 6.37
CA ASN A 115 -18.18 -1.62 6.56
C ASN A 115 -18.58 -0.87 5.28
N GLY A 116 -19.35 -1.54 4.40
CA GLY A 116 -19.90 -0.97 3.17
C GLY A 116 -18.85 -0.63 2.11
N GLY A 117 -17.66 -1.19 2.25
CA GLY A 117 -16.51 -0.86 1.44
C GLY A 117 -16.27 -1.79 0.25
N MET A 118 -15.29 -1.40 -0.56
CA MET A 118 -14.72 -2.19 -1.65
C MET A 118 -13.20 -2.09 -1.58
N LEU A 119 -12.51 -3.15 -1.99
CA LEU A 119 -11.05 -3.18 -2.11
C LEU A 119 -10.67 -3.77 -3.46
N ASN A 120 -9.49 -3.39 -3.93
CA ASN A 120 -8.88 -4.01 -5.11
C ASN A 120 -7.38 -3.76 -5.10
N ALA A 121 -6.65 -4.50 -5.92
CA ALA A 121 -5.30 -4.19 -6.30
C ALA A 121 -5.05 -4.52 -7.78
N PHE A 122 -3.91 -4.08 -8.28
CA PHE A 122 -3.40 -4.49 -9.57
C PHE A 122 -1.89 -4.32 -9.65
N THR A 123 -1.26 -5.22 -10.39
CA THR A 123 0.17 -5.21 -10.70
C THR A 123 0.38 -4.89 -12.17
N THR A 124 1.22 -3.90 -12.42
CA THR A 124 1.61 -3.45 -13.76
C THR A 124 3.06 -3.84 -14.04
N SER A 125 3.68 -3.19 -15.03
CA SER A 125 5.09 -3.39 -15.35
C SER A 125 6.01 -2.87 -14.24
N ASP A 126 5.71 -1.70 -13.70
CA ASP A 126 6.60 -0.94 -12.81
C ASP A 126 5.93 -0.51 -11.49
N GLN A 127 4.65 -0.87 -11.31
CA GLN A 127 3.91 -0.53 -10.10
C GLN A 127 2.95 -1.63 -9.65
N THR A 128 2.78 -1.77 -8.35
CA THR A 128 1.68 -2.53 -7.74
C THR A 128 0.89 -1.59 -6.83
N VAL A 129 -0.42 -1.52 -7.05
CA VAL A 129 -1.29 -0.54 -6.39
C VAL A 129 -2.39 -1.27 -5.63
N TYR A 130 -2.57 -0.92 -4.36
CA TYR A 130 -3.62 -1.45 -3.50
C TYR A 130 -4.57 -0.32 -3.11
N THR A 131 -5.86 -0.60 -3.08
CA THR A 131 -6.90 0.41 -2.84
C THR A 131 -8.02 -0.13 -1.97
N PHE A 132 -8.64 0.75 -1.18
CA PHE A 132 -9.93 0.48 -0.56
C PHE A 132 -10.75 1.75 -0.36
N CYS A 133 -12.07 1.57 -0.23
CA CYS A 133 -12.98 2.54 0.36
C CYS A 133 -13.84 1.87 1.43
N VAL A 134 -14.29 2.63 2.43
CA VAL A 134 -15.19 2.20 3.50
C VAL A 134 -16.03 3.39 4.01
N ASN A 135 -17.09 3.10 4.75
CA ASN A 135 -17.81 4.13 5.51
C ASN A 135 -16.86 4.89 6.46
N HIS A 136 -17.08 6.20 6.62
CA HIS A 136 -16.13 7.11 7.26
C HIS A 136 -15.69 6.65 8.66
N ASP A 137 -16.64 6.19 9.49
CA ASP A 137 -16.37 5.74 10.87
C ASP A 137 -15.43 4.52 10.94
N ALA A 138 -15.39 3.70 9.90
CA ALA A 138 -14.53 2.51 9.82
C ALA A 138 -13.15 2.79 9.22
N PHE A 139 -12.91 4.00 8.70
CA PHE A 139 -11.67 4.34 8.01
C PHE A 139 -10.42 4.18 8.87
N PRO A 140 -10.35 4.69 10.13
CA PRO A 140 -9.13 4.55 10.93
C PRO A 140 -8.75 3.08 11.17
N ALA A 141 -9.72 2.24 11.55
CA ALA A 141 -9.48 0.81 11.77
C ALA A 141 -9.10 0.07 10.48
N THR A 142 -9.73 0.42 9.35
CA THR A 142 -9.43 -0.21 8.06
C THR A 142 -8.07 0.20 7.53
N LEU A 143 -7.66 1.45 7.75
CA LEU A 143 -6.32 1.95 7.39
C LEU A 143 -5.23 1.26 8.24
N ASP A 144 -5.52 0.93 9.49
CA ASP A 144 -4.60 0.17 10.37
C ASP A 144 -4.40 -1.26 9.82
N TYR A 145 -5.49 -1.96 9.51
CA TYR A 145 -5.43 -3.25 8.80
C TYR A 145 -4.63 -3.17 7.50
N PHE A 146 -4.94 -2.18 6.67
CA PHE A 146 -4.27 -1.96 5.39
C PHE A 146 -2.76 -1.73 5.58
N SER A 147 -2.37 -0.97 6.59
CA SER A 147 -0.95 -0.70 6.88
C SER A 147 -0.20 -1.99 7.25
N HIS A 148 -0.83 -2.87 8.02
CA HIS A 148 -0.25 -4.14 8.45
C HIS A 148 -0.06 -5.17 7.32
N MET A 149 -0.76 -5.02 6.19
CA MET A 149 -0.43 -5.78 4.98
C MET A 149 1.03 -5.56 4.54
N PHE A 150 1.59 -4.36 4.79
CA PHE A 150 2.92 -3.97 4.32
C PHE A 150 3.99 -4.01 5.43
N ILE A 151 3.59 -4.05 6.71
CA ILE A 151 4.50 -4.03 7.85
C ILE A 151 4.93 -5.45 8.24
N ASP A 152 3.97 -6.37 8.32
CA ASP A 152 4.18 -7.70 8.89
C ASP A 152 3.32 -8.79 8.21
N PRO A 153 3.33 -8.93 6.88
CA PRO A 153 2.60 -9.99 6.18
C PRO A 153 3.04 -11.38 6.65
N LEU A 154 2.10 -12.32 6.74
CA LEU A 154 2.37 -13.66 7.26
C LEU A 154 2.94 -14.63 6.22
N PHE A 155 2.44 -14.57 4.98
CA PHE A 155 2.76 -15.55 3.95
C PHE A 155 2.64 -17.01 4.46
N SER A 156 1.50 -17.32 5.08
CA SER A 156 1.24 -18.67 5.58
C SER A 156 1.30 -19.67 4.42
N GLN A 157 1.82 -20.88 4.69
CA GLN A 157 1.87 -21.94 3.69
C GLN A 157 0.48 -22.23 3.07
N SER A 158 -0.57 -22.20 3.91
CA SER A 158 -1.96 -22.33 3.45
C SER A 158 -2.41 -21.20 2.53
N GLY A 159 -1.99 -19.96 2.81
CA GLY A 159 -2.24 -18.80 1.96
C GLY A 159 -1.53 -18.92 0.61
N VAL A 160 -0.26 -19.32 0.64
CA VAL A 160 0.56 -19.55 -0.57
C VAL A 160 -0.07 -20.60 -1.48
N GLU A 161 -0.41 -21.77 -0.95
CA GLU A 161 -1.01 -22.86 -1.74
C GLU A 161 -2.34 -22.44 -2.38
N ARG A 162 -3.17 -21.71 -1.64
CA ARG A 162 -4.47 -21.26 -2.14
C ARG A 162 -4.35 -20.18 -3.21
N GLU A 163 -3.53 -19.16 -2.96
CA GLU A 163 -3.39 -18.05 -3.90
C GLU A 163 -2.62 -18.46 -5.15
N LEU A 164 -1.75 -19.49 -5.06
CA LEU A 164 -1.13 -20.08 -6.25
C LEU A 164 -2.19 -20.64 -7.20
N HIS A 165 -3.18 -21.36 -6.67
CA HIS A 165 -4.32 -21.82 -7.46
C HIS A 165 -5.18 -20.67 -8.02
N ALA A 166 -5.33 -19.57 -7.28
CA ALA A 166 -6.08 -18.41 -7.75
C ALA A 166 -5.39 -17.71 -8.94
N VAL A 167 -4.07 -17.50 -8.85
CA VAL A 167 -3.27 -16.92 -9.95
C VAL A 167 -3.26 -17.84 -11.17
N ASP A 168 -3.16 -19.15 -10.97
CA ASP A 168 -3.24 -20.14 -12.06
C ASP A 168 -4.59 -20.06 -12.79
N GLN A 169 -5.69 -19.97 -12.05
CA GLN A 169 -7.03 -19.79 -12.62
C GLN A 169 -7.21 -18.44 -13.34
N GLU A 170 -6.58 -17.37 -12.84
CA GLU A 170 -6.58 -16.09 -13.54
C GLU A 170 -5.84 -16.18 -14.88
N HIS A 171 -4.68 -16.85 -14.90
CA HIS A 171 -3.96 -17.11 -16.13
C HIS A 171 -4.81 -17.92 -17.11
N ASP A 172 -5.43 -19.02 -16.66
CA ASP A 172 -6.29 -19.88 -17.48
C ASP A 172 -7.43 -19.10 -18.15
N LYS A 173 -8.07 -18.21 -17.38
CA LYS A 173 -9.12 -17.32 -17.91
C LYS A 173 -8.60 -16.41 -19.03
N ASN A 174 -7.34 -16.00 -18.97
CA ASN A 174 -6.74 -15.08 -19.94
C ASN A 174 -6.27 -15.80 -21.23
N ILE A 175 -6.11 -17.12 -21.23
CA ILE A 175 -5.65 -17.89 -22.41
C ILE A 175 -6.57 -17.73 -23.62
N GLU A 176 -7.88 -17.67 -23.39
CA GLU A 176 -8.91 -17.52 -24.42
C GLU A 176 -9.32 -16.05 -24.67
N ASN A 177 -8.70 -15.09 -23.97
CA ASN A 177 -8.99 -13.68 -24.14
C ASN A 177 -8.09 -13.06 -25.23
N ASP A 178 -8.67 -12.63 -26.35
CA ASP A 178 -7.91 -12.08 -27.49
C ASP A 178 -7.05 -10.86 -27.11
N GLY A 179 -7.52 -9.99 -26.21
CA GLY A 179 -6.74 -8.85 -25.74
C GLY A 179 -5.46 -9.27 -25.00
N PHE A 180 -5.55 -10.29 -24.15
CA PHE A 180 -4.38 -10.87 -23.49
C PHE A 180 -3.46 -11.60 -24.47
N ARG A 181 -4.03 -12.31 -25.46
CA ARG A 181 -3.25 -13.00 -26.49
C ARG A 181 -2.46 -12.02 -27.35
N GLU A 182 -3.09 -10.93 -27.80
CA GLU A 182 -2.44 -9.85 -28.53
C GLU A 182 -1.34 -9.20 -27.70
N TYR A 183 -1.60 -8.93 -26.42
CA TYR A 183 -0.62 -8.39 -25.49
C TYR A 183 0.61 -9.32 -25.35
N MET A 184 0.40 -10.63 -25.19
CA MET A 184 1.50 -11.60 -25.10
C MET A 184 2.29 -11.73 -26.41
N ILE A 185 1.63 -11.63 -27.57
CA ILE A 185 2.32 -11.58 -28.88
C ILE A 185 3.22 -10.34 -28.95
N LEU A 186 2.73 -9.17 -28.53
CA LEU A 186 3.53 -7.94 -28.51
C LEU A 186 4.77 -8.09 -27.60
N LYS A 187 4.60 -8.67 -26.41
CA LYS A 187 5.72 -8.93 -25.48
C LYS A 187 6.76 -9.88 -26.07
N THR A 188 6.31 -10.99 -26.66
CA THR A 188 7.20 -12.07 -27.16
C THR A 188 7.88 -11.75 -28.49
N THR A 189 7.31 -10.84 -29.30
CA THR A 189 7.91 -10.37 -30.56
C THR A 189 8.83 -9.15 -30.40
N GLY A 190 8.89 -8.58 -29.19
CA GLY A 190 9.79 -7.49 -28.84
C GLY A 190 11.23 -7.92 -28.60
N ASN A 191 12.02 -7.06 -27.95
CA ASN A 191 13.39 -7.39 -27.56
C ASN A 191 13.38 -8.42 -26.41
N PRO A 192 13.88 -9.65 -26.59
CA PRO A 192 13.84 -10.70 -25.56
C PRO A 192 14.71 -10.38 -24.34
N LYS A 193 15.61 -9.40 -24.43
CA LYS A 193 16.43 -8.93 -23.28
C LYS A 193 15.74 -7.85 -22.46
N HIS A 194 14.60 -7.32 -22.91
CA HIS A 194 13.85 -6.31 -22.18
C HIS A 194 12.91 -6.99 -21.17
N PRO A 195 12.76 -6.48 -19.92
CA PRO A 195 11.87 -7.08 -18.91
C PRO A 195 10.42 -7.26 -19.38
N ASN A 196 9.96 -6.40 -20.28
CA ASN A 196 8.66 -6.53 -20.94
C ASN A 196 8.47 -7.83 -21.76
N ALA A 197 9.49 -8.65 -22.02
CA ALA A 197 9.31 -9.96 -22.65
C ALA A 197 8.83 -11.03 -21.65
N ARG A 198 8.94 -10.77 -20.34
CA ARG A 198 8.64 -11.74 -19.28
C ARG A 198 7.16 -12.01 -19.10
N PHE A 199 6.84 -13.17 -18.55
CA PHE A 199 5.48 -13.56 -18.20
C PHE A 199 5.08 -12.95 -16.85
N ALA A 200 4.19 -11.95 -16.90
CA ALA A 200 3.88 -11.09 -15.75
C ALA A 200 2.72 -11.59 -14.88
N THR A 201 1.83 -12.42 -15.43
CA THR A 201 0.69 -12.96 -14.68
C THR A 201 1.16 -13.99 -13.66
N GLY A 202 2.14 -14.82 -14.03
CA GLY A 202 2.48 -16.02 -13.25
C GLY A 202 1.43 -17.11 -13.40
N ASN A 203 1.80 -18.32 -13.03
CA ASN A 203 0.91 -19.49 -12.95
C ASN A 203 1.55 -20.55 -12.03
N ALA A 204 0.93 -21.72 -11.89
CA ALA A 204 1.47 -22.78 -11.04
C ALA A 204 2.84 -23.31 -11.49
N GLU A 205 3.20 -23.20 -12.79
CA GLU A 205 4.49 -23.63 -13.31
C GLU A 205 5.62 -22.66 -12.94
N THR A 206 5.36 -21.35 -12.95
CA THR A 206 6.39 -20.33 -12.69
C THR A 206 6.56 -19.98 -11.21
N LEU A 207 5.60 -20.36 -10.36
CA LEU A 207 5.55 -19.98 -8.95
C LEU A 207 5.55 -21.18 -7.98
N GLY A 208 5.41 -22.41 -8.49
CA GLY A 208 5.29 -23.66 -7.71
C GLY A 208 6.56 -24.49 -7.58
#